data_AF-K1ZZV9-F1
#
_entry.id   AF-K1ZZV9-F1
#
_cell.length_a   1.000
_cell.length_b   1.000
_cell.length_c   1.000
_cell.angle_alpha   90.00
_cell.angle_beta   90.00
_cell.angle_gamma   90.00
#
_symmetry.space_group_name_H-M   'P 1'
#
loop_
_entity.id
_entity.type
_entity.pdbx_description
1 polymer ?
#
loop_
_entity_poly.entity_id
_entity_poly.type
_entity_poly.pdbx_seq_one_letter_code
_entity_poly.pdbx_strand_id
1 'polypeptide(L)'
;MSNTNQQVLQTQVMRENNPKAVFFGHNQNLIAPIAGYLAQRNVDLYSGKELSDSFFGNYFFYVGSYSPVESFLADKGKQLPLTLLILTEISDIDRLEKQLEQFHQVRALIVNSSHQLTNKEIESVIEFFFNAKDKIYQLSHVTQKKTPAQ
;
A
#
# COMPACT_ATOMS: atom_id res chain seq x y z
N MET A 1 -14.43 42.70 -10.93
CA MET A 1 -13.24 41.86 -10.69
C MET A 1 -13.65 40.72 -9.78
N SER A 2 -14.03 39.57 -10.34
CA SER A 2 -14.70 38.50 -9.56
C SER A 2 -14.27 37.10 -9.99
N ASN A 3 -12.99 36.88 -10.32
CA ASN A 3 -12.51 35.57 -10.80
C ASN A 3 -11.62 34.81 -9.80
N THR A 4 -11.25 35.40 -8.66
CA THR A 4 -10.28 34.75 -7.74
C THR A 4 -10.95 33.82 -6.73
N ASN A 5 -12.19 34.09 -6.30
CA ASN A 5 -12.84 33.31 -5.23
C ASN A 5 -13.51 32.01 -5.73
N GLN A 6 -13.95 31.94 -6.99
CA GLN A 6 -14.57 30.72 -7.52
C GLN A 6 -13.54 29.61 -7.76
N GLN A 7 -12.30 29.94 -8.17
CA GLN A 7 -11.25 28.94 -8.33
C GLN A 7 -10.82 28.31 -7.01
N VAL A 8 -10.76 29.10 -5.92
CA VAL A 8 -10.41 28.62 -4.57
C VAL A 8 -11.48 27.68 -3.99
N LEU A 9 -12.76 28.02 -4.17
CA LEU A 9 -13.87 27.16 -3.75
C LEU A 9 -13.95 25.88 -4.60
N GLN A 10 -13.75 25.96 -5.93
CA GLN A 10 -13.70 24.77 -6.78
C GLN A 10 -12.54 23.85 -6.43
N THR A 11 -11.35 24.38 -6.13
CA THR A 11 -10.21 23.55 -5.71
C THR A 11 -10.41 22.93 -4.33
N GLN A 12 -11.07 23.60 -3.39
CA GLN A 12 -11.41 23.02 -2.08
C GLN A 12 -12.47 21.91 -2.18
N VAL A 13 -13.55 22.16 -2.92
CA VAL A 13 -14.66 21.19 -3.11
C VAL A 13 -14.22 19.97 -3.94
N MET A 14 -13.27 20.14 -4.88
CA MET A 14 -12.70 19.01 -5.63
C MET A 14 -11.81 18.12 -4.75
N ARG A 15 -11.12 18.67 -3.74
CA ARG A 15 -10.26 17.87 -2.84
C ARG A 15 -11.04 17.00 -1.87
N GLU A 16 -12.18 17.47 -1.33
CA GLU A 16 -12.98 16.66 -0.39
C GLU A 16 -13.53 15.35 -0.99
N ASN A 17 -13.65 15.26 -2.32
CA ASN A 17 -14.12 14.06 -3.02
C ASN A 17 -13.00 13.16 -3.57
N ASN A 18 -11.73 13.56 -3.43
CA ASN A 18 -10.63 12.72 -3.89
C ASN A 18 -10.55 11.44 -3.03
N PRO A 19 -10.24 10.28 -3.63
CA PRO A 19 -9.93 9.09 -2.85
C PRO A 19 -8.71 9.37 -1.96
N LYS A 20 -8.72 8.81 -0.76
CA LYS A 20 -7.69 9.02 0.26
C LYS A 20 -6.80 7.79 0.38
N ALA A 21 -5.49 7.98 0.35
CA ALA A 21 -4.51 6.93 0.61
C ALA A 21 -3.78 7.21 1.92
N VAL A 22 -3.80 6.24 2.83
CA VAL A 22 -3.06 6.28 4.10
C VAL A 22 -1.84 5.39 3.97
N PHE A 23 -0.65 5.96 4.21
CA PHE A 23 0.62 5.23 4.23
C PHE A 23 1.08 5.04 5.67
N PHE A 24 1.44 3.82 6.05
CA PHE A 24 2.03 3.51 7.35
C PHE A 24 3.33 2.73 7.16
N GLY A 25 4.39 3.18 7.84
CA GLY A 25 5.73 2.61 7.73
C GLY A 25 6.80 3.69 7.58
N HIS A 26 8.08 3.28 7.60
CA HIS A 26 9.20 4.22 7.65
C HIS A 26 10.08 4.22 6.38
N ASN A 27 9.87 3.28 5.45
CA ASN A 27 10.72 3.15 4.27
C ASN A 27 10.31 4.13 3.15
N GLN A 28 10.91 5.32 3.17
CA GLN A 28 10.63 6.38 2.19
C GLN A 28 10.99 6.01 0.74
N ASN A 29 11.95 5.10 0.53
CA ASN A 29 12.33 4.65 -0.81
C ASN A 29 11.20 3.87 -1.51
N LEU A 30 10.30 3.26 -0.72
CA LEU A 30 9.13 2.56 -1.22
C LEU A 30 7.88 3.43 -1.16
N ILE A 31 7.72 4.22 -0.10
CA ILE A 31 6.55 5.08 0.11
C ILE A 31 6.51 6.23 -0.90
N ALA A 32 7.57 7.04 -0.99
CA ALA A 32 7.52 8.30 -1.72
C ALA A 32 7.23 8.13 -3.24
N PRO A 33 7.80 7.14 -3.95
CA PRO A 33 7.50 6.96 -5.37
C PRO A 33 6.05 6.56 -5.63
N ILE A 34 5.49 5.66 -4.82
CA ILE A 34 4.08 5.21 -4.92
C ILE A 34 3.15 6.36 -4.58
N ALA A 35 3.42 7.07 -3.48
CA ALA A 35 2.65 8.24 -3.06
C ALA A 35 2.67 9.33 -4.14
N GLY A 36 3.83 9.65 -4.71
CA GLY A 36 3.97 10.61 -5.81
C GLY A 36 3.15 10.24 -7.04
N TYR A 37 3.16 8.95 -7.42
CA TYR A 37 2.36 8.45 -8.54
C TYR A 37 0.85 8.56 -8.32
N LEU A 38 0.38 8.34 -7.08
CA LEU A 38 -1.03 8.51 -6.70
C LEU A 38 -1.44 9.98 -6.62
N ALA A 39 -0.59 10.86 -6.09
CA ALA A 39 -0.87 12.31 -6.05
C ALA A 39 -1.08 12.89 -7.45
N GLN A 40 -0.30 12.44 -8.44
CA GLN A 40 -0.49 12.83 -9.85
C GLN A 40 -1.85 12.40 -10.43
N ARG A 41 -2.58 11.50 -9.74
CA ARG A 41 -3.89 10.95 -10.14
C ARG A 41 -5.01 11.40 -9.20
N ASN A 42 -4.84 12.55 -8.53
CA ASN A 42 -5.85 13.14 -7.64
C ASN A 42 -6.22 12.24 -6.46
N VAL A 43 -5.25 11.54 -5.87
CA VAL A 43 -5.42 10.83 -4.61
C VAL A 43 -4.84 11.68 -3.48
N ASP A 44 -5.63 11.95 -2.45
CA ASP A 44 -5.18 12.69 -1.26
C ASP A 44 -4.34 11.78 -0.37
N LEU A 45 -3.16 12.24 0.02
CA LEU A 45 -2.16 11.45 0.73
C LEU A 45 -2.13 11.78 2.21
N TYR A 46 -2.15 10.74 3.04
CA TYR A 46 -2.07 10.84 4.50
C TYR A 46 -0.99 9.89 5.03
N SER A 47 -0.39 10.28 6.15
CA SER A 47 0.54 9.44 6.90
C SER A 47 -0.15 8.91 8.15
N GLY A 48 -0.19 7.59 8.30
CA GLY A 48 -0.67 6.90 9.50
C GLY A 48 0.43 6.85 10.57
N LYS A 49 -0.01 6.86 11.83
CA LYS A 49 0.80 6.68 13.04
C LYS A 49 0.65 5.25 13.61
N GLU A 50 -0.46 4.59 13.32
CA GLU A 50 -0.77 3.23 13.75
C GLU A 50 -1.57 2.46 12.70
N LEU A 51 -1.68 1.13 12.85
CA LEU A 51 -2.39 0.27 11.90
C LEU A 51 -3.88 0.59 11.80
N SER A 52 -4.51 1.03 12.89
CA SER A 52 -5.90 1.49 12.92
C SER A 52 -6.15 2.72 12.03
N ASP A 53 -5.12 3.48 11.67
CA ASP A 53 -5.30 4.61 10.75
C ASP A 53 -5.69 4.17 9.33
N SER A 54 -5.55 2.87 9.03
CA SER A 54 -6.04 2.27 7.79
C SER A 54 -7.50 2.63 7.47
N PHE A 55 -8.36 2.83 8.46
CA PHE A 55 -9.78 3.12 8.25
C PHE A 55 -10.10 4.57 7.87
N PHE A 56 -9.12 5.48 7.88
CA PHE A 56 -9.33 6.88 7.46
C PHE A 56 -9.26 7.07 5.93
N GLY A 57 -8.78 6.06 5.21
CA GLY A 57 -8.56 6.11 3.76
C GLY A 57 -9.49 5.19 2.96
N ASN A 58 -9.59 5.47 1.66
CA ASN A 58 -10.10 4.52 0.69
C ASN A 58 -9.07 3.44 0.37
N TYR A 59 -7.78 3.79 0.50
CA TYR A 59 -6.63 2.93 0.24
C TYR A 59 -5.69 2.93 1.43
N PHE A 60 -5.12 1.77 1.76
CA PHE A 60 -4.11 1.64 2.81
C PHE A 60 -2.85 0.98 2.28
N PHE A 61 -1.70 1.59 2.57
CA PHE A 61 -0.38 1.11 2.18
C PHE A 61 0.46 0.88 3.42
N TYR A 62 0.64 -0.39 3.79
CA TYR A 62 1.54 -0.79 4.87
C TYR A 62 2.93 -1.04 4.30
N VAL A 63 3.99 -0.54 4.93
CA VAL A 63 5.39 -0.80 4.52
C VAL A 63 6.20 -1.28 5.72
N GLY A 64 6.61 -2.55 5.71
CA GLY A 64 7.36 -3.14 6.82
C GLY A 64 7.46 -4.66 6.79
N SER A 65 7.64 -5.27 7.96
CA SER A 65 7.67 -6.73 8.12
C SER A 65 6.27 -7.31 8.30
N TYR A 66 6.09 -8.61 8.03
CA TYR A 66 4.78 -9.23 8.16
C TYR A 66 4.30 -9.43 9.61
N SER A 67 5.23 -9.65 10.55
CA SER A 67 4.92 -10.00 11.95
C SER A 67 3.92 -9.06 12.65
N PRO A 68 4.07 -7.71 12.59
CA PRO A 68 3.10 -6.80 13.22
C PRO A 68 1.72 -6.80 12.56
N VAL A 69 1.64 -7.18 11.28
CA VAL A 69 0.41 -7.12 10.49
C VAL A 69 -0.39 -8.40 10.58
N GLU A 70 0.26 -9.54 10.86
CA GLU A 70 -0.40 -10.83 10.94
C GLU A 70 -1.58 -10.83 11.93
N SER A 71 -1.35 -10.38 13.16
CA SER A 71 -2.39 -10.29 14.19
C SER A 71 -3.47 -9.26 13.84
N PHE A 72 -3.08 -8.17 13.19
CA PHE A 72 -4.01 -7.12 12.77
C PHE A 72 -4.94 -7.60 11.65
N LEU A 73 -4.43 -8.38 10.69
CA LEU A 73 -5.25 -9.03 9.66
C LEU A 73 -6.23 -10.04 10.26
N ALA A 74 -5.82 -10.80 11.27
CA ALA A 74 -6.70 -11.76 11.93
C ALA A 74 -7.90 -11.08 12.61
N ASP A 75 -7.72 -9.92 13.25
CA ASP A 75 -8.79 -9.18 13.94
C ASP A 75 -9.61 -8.30 12.97
N LYS A 76 -8.94 -7.58 12.07
CA LYS A 76 -9.54 -6.50 11.29
C LYS A 76 -9.55 -6.70 9.77
N GLY A 77 -8.91 -7.75 9.26
CA GLY A 77 -8.64 -7.95 7.83
C GLY A 77 -9.87 -7.81 6.91
N LYS A 78 -11.03 -8.32 7.34
CA LYS A 78 -12.29 -8.25 6.57
C LYS A 78 -12.85 -6.83 6.43
N GLN A 79 -12.50 -5.92 7.34
CA GLN A 79 -13.00 -4.55 7.39
C GLN A 79 -12.03 -3.55 6.78
N LEU A 80 -10.80 -3.98 6.47
CA LEU A 80 -9.80 -3.10 5.88
C LEU A 80 -10.31 -2.52 4.55
N PRO A 81 -9.89 -1.30 4.20
CA PRO A 81 -10.07 -0.79 2.85
C PRO A 81 -9.23 -1.60 1.85
N LEU A 82 -9.25 -1.20 0.58
CA LEU A 82 -8.33 -1.76 -0.41
C LEU A 82 -6.88 -1.53 0.08
N THR A 83 -6.17 -2.62 0.35
CA THR A 83 -4.92 -2.59 1.13
C THR A 83 -3.79 -3.26 0.37
N LEU A 84 -2.65 -2.57 0.29
CA LEU A 84 -1.39 -3.13 -0.17
C LEU A 84 -0.42 -3.29 1.00
N LEU A 85 -0.03 -4.53 1.28
CA LEU A 85 1.03 -4.85 2.22
C LEU A 85 2.35 -4.89 1.46
N ILE A 86 3.18 -3.87 1.58
CA ILE A 86 4.52 -3.80 1.02
C ILE A 86 5.49 -4.42 2.04
N LEU A 87 5.72 -5.72 1.88
CA LEU A 87 6.45 -6.53 2.82
C LEU A 87 7.92 -6.60 2.43
N THR A 88 8.78 -6.06 3.30
CA THR A 88 10.24 -6.09 3.11
C THR A 88 10.90 -7.31 3.74
N GLU A 89 10.21 -7.96 4.66
CA GLU A 89 10.65 -9.13 5.40
C GLU A 89 9.48 -10.09 5.60
N ILE A 90 9.56 -11.24 4.92
CA ILE A 90 8.62 -12.35 5.04
C ILE A 90 9.39 -13.67 4.99
N SER A 91 9.15 -14.54 5.97
CA SER A 91 9.79 -15.85 6.05
C SER A 91 8.96 -16.99 5.47
N ASP A 92 7.64 -16.81 5.35
CA ASP A 92 6.70 -17.84 4.94
C ASP A 92 5.63 -17.24 4.01
N ILE A 93 5.86 -17.36 2.70
CA ILE A 93 4.97 -16.82 1.66
C ILE A 93 3.69 -17.65 1.56
N ASP A 94 3.78 -18.98 1.73
CA ASP A 94 2.63 -19.88 1.62
C ASP A 94 1.61 -19.59 2.73
N ARG A 95 2.08 -19.30 3.95
CA ARG A 95 1.22 -18.87 5.06
C ARG A 95 0.57 -17.53 4.77
N LEU A 96 1.32 -16.56 4.24
CA LEU A 96 0.78 -15.26 3.85
C LEU A 96 -0.32 -15.44 2.80
N GLU A 97 -0.08 -16.23 1.75
CA GLU A 97 -1.03 -16.45 0.67
C GLU A 97 -2.36 -17.02 1.20
N LYS A 98 -2.30 -18.09 2.00
CA LYS A 98 -3.49 -18.68 2.65
C LYS A 98 -4.24 -17.70 3.55
N GLN A 99 -3.53 -16.78 4.20
CA GLN A 99 -4.19 -15.76 5.01
C GLN A 99 -4.90 -14.73 4.10
N LEU A 100 -4.27 -14.29 3.02
CA LEU A 100 -4.80 -13.29 2.10
C LEU A 100 -5.98 -13.80 1.25
N GLU A 101 -6.11 -15.11 1.04
CA GLU A 101 -7.28 -15.73 0.41
C GLU A 101 -8.59 -15.37 1.13
N GLN A 102 -8.53 -15.11 2.43
CA GLN A 102 -9.69 -14.75 3.26
C GLN A 102 -10.13 -13.29 3.10
N PHE A 103 -9.30 -12.46 2.45
CA PHE A 103 -9.48 -11.00 2.38
C PHE A 103 -9.37 -10.51 0.93
N HIS A 104 -10.50 -10.39 0.23
CA HIS A 104 -10.50 -10.03 -1.20
C HIS A 104 -9.84 -8.69 -1.50
N GLN A 105 -9.90 -7.73 -0.57
CA GLN A 105 -9.37 -6.38 -0.73
C GLN A 105 -7.90 -6.20 -0.30
N VAL A 106 -7.28 -7.24 0.28
CA VAL A 106 -5.87 -7.18 0.72
C VAL A 106 -5.00 -7.89 -0.30
N ARG A 107 -3.89 -7.25 -0.66
CA ARG A 107 -2.85 -7.77 -1.55
C ARG A 107 -1.48 -7.52 -0.92
N ALA A 108 -0.47 -8.31 -1.29
CA ALA A 108 0.90 -8.13 -0.83
C ALA A 108 1.88 -7.92 -1.98
N LEU A 109 2.75 -6.93 -1.81
CA LEU A 109 3.94 -6.71 -2.61
C LEU A 109 5.15 -7.18 -1.80
N ILE A 110 5.90 -8.15 -2.29
CA ILE A 110 7.15 -8.60 -1.69
C ILE A 110 8.30 -7.89 -2.40
N VAL A 111 9.10 -7.13 -1.65
CA VAL A 111 10.17 -6.28 -2.19
C VAL A 111 11.34 -6.21 -1.20
N ASN A 112 12.57 -6.01 -1.67
CA ASN A 112 13.70 -5.79 -0.77
C ASN A 112 13.61 -4.39 -0.11
N SER A 113 13.95 -4.26 1.17
CA SER A 113 13.96 -2.98 1.89
C SER A 113 14.88 -1.93 1.24
N SER A 114 15.94 -2.34 0.55
CA SER A 114 16.85 -1.44 -0.15
C SER A 114 16.45 -1.17 -1.61
N HIS A 115 15.36 -1.76 -2.10
CA HIS A 115 14.95 -1.60 -3.50
C HIS A 115 14.48 -0.17 -3.77
N GLN A 116 14.87 0.37 -4.94
CA GLN A 116 14.38 1.64 -5.44
C GLN A 116 13.43 1.35 -6.60
N LEU A 117 12.16 1.72 -6.44
CA LEU A 117 11.14 1.47 -7.46
C LEU A 117 11.37 2.37 -8.68
N THR A 118 11.50 1.75 -9.85
CA THR A 118 11.46 2.44 -11.14
C THR A 118 10.03 2.85 -11.50
N ASN A 119 9.85 3.83 -12.38
CA ASN A 119 8.52 4.26 -12.83
C ASN A 119 7.67 3.10 -13.38
N LYS A 120 8.27 2.18 -14.15
CA LYS A 120 7.58 1.01 -14.70
C LYS A 120 7.12 0.03 -13.61
N GLU A 121 7.94 -0.16 -12.58
CA GLU A 121 7.56 -0.99 -11.44
C GLU A 121 6.44 -0.34 -10.63
N ILE A 122 6.45 0.98 -10.44
CA ILE A 122 5.37 1.71 -9.77
C ILE A 122 4.05 1.52 -10.52
N GLU A 123 4.06 1.69 -11.85
CA GLU A 123 2.89 1.44 -12.70
C GLU A 123 2.36 0.01 -12.51
N SER A 124 3.26 -0.98 -12.55
CA SER A 124 2.92 -2.40 -12.38
C SER A 124 2.37 -2.70 -10.98
N VAL A 125 2.96 -2.11 -9.94
CA VAL A 125 2.49 -2.24 -8.55
C VAL A 125 1.10 -1.64 -8.38
N ILE A 126 0.83 -0.48 -8.99
CA ILE A 126 -0.48 0.16 -8.91
C ILE A 126 -1.53 -0.60 -9.72
N GLU A 127 -1.19 -1.10 -10.91
CA GLU A 127 -2.08 -1.97 -11.68
C GLU A 127 -2.42 -3.24 -10.91
N PHE A 128 -1.42 -3.89 -10.32
CA PHE A 128 -1.62 -5.01 -9.41
C PHE A 128 -2.55 -4.65 -8.25
N PHE A 129 -2.28 -3.52 -7.61
CA PHE A 129 -3.03 -3.04 -6.45
C PHE A 129 -4.51 -2.75 -6.74
N PHE A 130 -4.90 -2.37 -7.96
CA PHE A 130 -6.30 -2.12 -8.29
C PHE A 130 -6.96 -3.32 -8.96
N ASN A 131 -6.28 -3.95 -9.91
CA ASN A 131 -6.95 -4.77 -10.93
C ASN A 131 -6.57 -6.26 -10.89
N ALA A 132 -5.46 -6.65 -10.25
CA ALA A 132 -5.00 -8.04 -10.33
C ALA A 132 -5.88 -9.01 -9.55
N LYS A 133 -6.05 -10.22 -10.09
CA LYS A 133 -6.71 -11.31 -9.36
C LYS A 133 -5.79 -11.93 -8.31
N ASP A 134 -4.49 -11.90 -8.58
CA ASP A 134 -3.48 -12.48 -7.70
C ASP A 134 -3.37 -11.72 -6.39
N LYS A 135 -2.96 -12.43 -5.34
CA LYS A 135 -2.82 -11.90 -3.98
C LYS A 135 -1.42 -11.41 -3.67
N ILE A 136 -0.42 -11.96 -4.34
CA ILE A 136 0.97 -11.67 -4.08
C ILE A 136 1.65 -11.27 -5.39
N TYR A 137 2.38 -10.16 -5.35
CA TYR A 137 3.28 -9.76 -6.42
C TYR A 137 4.68 -9.62 -5.84
N GLN A 138 5.67 -10.27 -6.47
CA GLN A 138 7.05 -10.24 -6.02
C GLN A 138 7.93 -9.55 -7.05
N LEU A 139 8.67 -8.53 -6.63
CA LEU A 139 9.67 -7.90 -7.49
C LEU A 139 10.93 -8.76 -7.54
N SER A 140 11.47 -8.99 -8.74
CA SER A 140 12.44 -10.03 -9.11
C SER A 140 13.83 -9.98 -8.44
N HIS A 141 14.02 -9.14 -7.43
CA HIS A 141 15.28 -8.97 -6.68
C HIS A 141 15.18 -9.34 -5.19
N VAL A 142 14.11 -10.02 -4.78
CA VAL A 142 13.97 -10.54 -3.41
C VAL A 142 14.77 -11.84 -3.29
N THR A 143 16.03 -11.73 -2.87
CA THR A 143 16.85 -12.90 -2.50
C THR A 143 16.30 -13.49 -1.21
N GLN A 144 15.50 -14.56 -1.31
CA GLN A 144 15.06 -15.32 -0.15
C GLN A 144 16.30 -15.92 0.54
N LYS A 145 16.60 -15.51 1.78
CA LYS A 145 17.53 -16.25 2.62
C LYS A 145 16.90 -17.61 2.89
N LYS A 146 17.31 -18.64 2.16
CA LYS A 146 17.09 -20.03 2.56
C LYS A 146 17.79 -20.22 3.90
N THR A 147 17.03 -20.40 4.97
CA THR A 147 17.55 -21.00 6.19
C THR A 147 17.98 -22.42 5.85
N PRO A 148 19.26 -22.81 6.03
CA PRO A 148 19.64 -24.20 5.87
C PRO A 148 18.93 -25.01 6.95
N ALA A 149 18.25 -26.09 6.55
CA ALA A 149 17.76 -27.09 7.48
C ALA A 149 18.96 -27.62 8.29
N GLN A 150 18.86 -27.52 9.61
CA GLN A 150 19.75 -28.23 10.54
C GLN A 150 19.30 -29.69 10.66
#